data_AF-A0AA51MX06-F1
#
_entry.id   AF-A0AA51MX06-F1
#
_cell.length_a   1.000
_cell.length_b   1.000
_cell.length_c   1.000
_cell.angle_alpha   90.00
_cell.angle_beta   90.00
_cell.angle_gamma   90.00
#
_symmetry.space_group_name_H-M   'P 1'
#
loop_
_entity.id
_entity.type
_entity.pdbx_description
1 polymer ?
#
loop_
_entity_poly.entity_id
_entity_poly.type
_entity_poly.pdbx_seq_one_letter_code
_entity_poly.pdbx_strand_id
1 'polypeptide(L)'
;MDKYTKEELVETLRVVTSTISKCEKIQPKFEKGTSQHILLKNRIKAMYISKSLIIDENVLDKYTKEELIEALRPVSSIISKCEKAQLKFADGTSHHTRFKNLIKAMYISKSLITDEISKRG
;
A
#
# COMPACT_ATOMS: atom_id res chain seq x y z
N MET A 1 -5.91 -7.03 -22.02
CA MET A 1 -6.24 -7.78 -20.78
C MET A 1 -5.83 -6.90 -19.62
N ASP A 2 -6.78 -6.50 -18.79
CA ASP A 2 -6.46 -5.83 -17.54
C ASP A 2 -5.59 -6.76 -16.69
N LYS A 3 -4.49 -6.24 -16.13
CA LYS A 3 -3.48 -7.00 -15.40
C LYS A 3 -4.03 -7.69 -14.15
N TYR A 4 -5.17 -7.23 -13.64
CA TYR A 4 -5.84 -7.70 -12.44
C TYR A 4 -7.35 -7.82 -12.68
N THR A 5 -8.01 -8.76 -12.01
CA THR A 5 -9.48 -8.87 -12.10
C THR A 5 -10.16 -7.77 -11.29
N LYS A 6 -11.44 -7.49 -11.59
CA LYS A 6 -12.23 -6.52 -10.83
C LYS A 6 -12.30 -6.90 -9.35
N GLU A 7 -12.45 -8.19 -9.05
CA GLU A 7 -12.50 -8.72 -7.68
C GLU A 7 -11.17 -8.48 -6.95
N GLU A 8 -10.04 -8.65 -7.64
CA GLU A 8 -8.72 -8.36 -7.06
C GLU A 8 -8.53 -6.88 -6.75
N LEU A 9 -9.00 -5.99 -7.64
CA LEU A 9 -8.94 -4.55 -7.41
C LEU A 9 -9.86 -4.11 -6.27
N VAL A 10 -11.08 -4.66 -6.17
CA VAL A 10 -12.01 -4.39 -5.07
C VAL A 10 -11.43 -4.85 -3.73
N GLU A 11 -10.86 -6.04 -3.68
CA GLU A 11 -10.23 -6.54 -2.45
C GLU A 11 -9.00 -5.71 -2.07
N THR A 12 -8.17 -5.36 -3.06
CA THR A 12 -7.01 -4.49 -2.86
C THR A 12 -7.44 -3.13 -2.32
N LEU A 13 -8.48 -2.52 -2.89
CA LEU A 13 -9.03 -1.25 -2.44
C LEU A 13 -9.50 -1.31 -0.98
N ARG A 14 -10.18 -2.41 -0.61
CA ARG A 14 -10.64 -2.64 0.78
C ARG A 14 -9.46 -2.69 1.75
N VAL A 15 -8.42 -3.45 1.41
CA VAL A 15 -7.22 -3.60 2.24
C VAL A 15 -6.45 -2.28 2.36
N VAL A 16 -6.25 -1.57 1.24
CA VAL A 16 -5.56 -0.28 1.20
C VAL A 16 -6.31 0.76 2.04
N THR A 17 -7.63 0.86 1.87
CA THR A 17 -8.47 1.79 2.64
C THR A 17 -8.42 1.49 4.13
N SER A 18 -8.51 0.21 4.53
CA SER A 18 -8.36 -0.20 5.93
C SER A 18 -6.99 0.16 6.50
N THR A 19 -5.93 0.05 5.70
CA THR A 19 -4.57 0.38 6.08
C THR A 19 -4.39 1.88 6.28
N ILE A 20 -4.95 2.70 5.38
CA ILE A 20 -5.00 4.17 5.52
C ILE A 20 -5.63 4.54 6.86
N SER A 21 -6.86 4.08 7.12
CA SER A 21 -7.59 4.44 8.35
C SER A 21 -6.86 4.02 9.62
N LYS A 22 -6.16 2.87 9.61
CA LYS A 22 -5.35 2.43 10.75
C LYS A 22 -4.13 3.33 10.96
N CYS A 23 -3.43 3.69 9.89
CA CYS A 23 -2.27 4.58 9.99
C CYS A 23 -2.68 5.99 10.45
N GLU A 24 -3.78 6.54 9.92
CA GLU A 24 -4.31 7.85 10.31
C GLU A 24 -4.76 7.90 11.77
N LYS A 25 -5.36 6.82 12.30
CA LYS A 25 -5.73 6.73 13.72
C LYS A 25 -4.52 6.65 14.66
N ILE A 26 -3.40 6.12 14.18
CA ILE A 26 -2.21 5.90 14.99
C ILE A 26 -1.25 7.11 14.91
N GLN A 27 -1.17 7.79 13.76
CA GLN A 27 -0.22 8.88 13.53
C GLN A 27 -0.28 9.99 14.61
N PRO A 28 -1.46 10.48 15.06
CA PRO A 28 -1.55 11.55 16.05
C PRO A 28 -1.00 11.17 17.43
N LYS A 29 -0.78 9.87 17.70
CA LYS A 29 -0.17 9.39 18.95
C LYS A 29 1.34 9.65 19.02
N PHE A 30 1.95 10.05 17.91
CA PHE A 30 3.37 10.35 17.82
C PHE A 30 3.58 11.85 17.64
N GLU A 31 4.54 12.40 18.38
CA GLU A 31 4.91 13.80 18.27
C GLU A 31 5.37 14.15 16.84
N LYS A 32 4.94 15.31 16.36
CA LYS A 32 5.26 15.79 15.00
C LYS A 32 6.77 15.94 14.86
N GLY A 33 7.32 15.36 13.79
CA GLY A 33 8.77 15.38 13.52
C GLY A 33 9.53 14.15 14.03
N THR A 34 8.91 13.31 14.86
CA THR A 34 9.50 12.01 15.23
C THR A 34 9.59 11.07 14.02
N SER A 35 10.55 10.14 14.07
CA SER A 35 10.72 9.10 13.05
C SER A 35 9.44 8.28 12.83
N GLN A 36 8.68 8.01 13.89
CA GLN A 36 7.41 7.27 13.82
C GLN A 36 6.33 8.08 13.12
N HIS A 37 6.20 9.37 13.44
CA HIS A 37 5.24 10.27 12.79
C HIS A 37 5.55 10.42 11.29
N ILE A 38 6.83 10.64 10.94
CA ILE A 38 7.29 10.74 9.53
C ILE A 38 7.05 9.42 8.79
N LEU A 39 7.39 8.29 9.41
CA LEU A 39 7.19 6.98 8.82
C LEU A 39 5.72 6.70 8.50
N LEU A 40 4.80 7.06 9.40
CA LEU A 40 3.36 6.92 9.17
C LEU A 40 2.86 7.89 8.11
N LYS A 41 3.35 9.13 8.08
CA LYS A 41 3.04 10.09 7.01
C LYS A 41 3.41 9.52 5.63
N ASN A 42 4.60 8.96 5.49
CA ASN A 42 5.07 8.40 4.22
C ASN A 42 4.29 7.15 3.81
N ARG A 43 3.91 6.29 4.78
CA ARG A 43 3.01 5.15 4.53
C ARG A 43 1.63 5.60 4.07
N ILE A 44 1.03 6.58 4.75
CA ILE A 44 -0.29 7.11 4.41
C ILE A 44 -0.27 7.64 2.97
N LYS A 45 0.73 8.47 2.61
CA LYS A 45 0.90 8.99 1.26
C LYS A 45 0.98 7.88 0.20
N ALA A 46 1.81 6.85 0.45
CA ALA A 46 1.94 5.72 -0.48
C ALA A 46 0.64 4.91 -0.62
N MET A 47 -0.13 4.75 0.45
CA MET A 47 -1.43 4.09 0.40
C MET A 47 -2.47 4.92 -0.36
N TYR A 48 -2.45 6.25 -0.24
CA TYR A 48 -3.31 7.11 -1.06
C TYR A 48 -2.95 7.06 -2.55
N ILE A 49 -1.66 7.08 -2.89
CA ILE A 49 -1.20 6.87 -4.28
C ILE A 49 -1.72 5.52 -4.81
N SER A 50 -1.52 4.45 -4.03
CA SER A 50 -2.01 3.11 -4.38
C SER A 50 -3.52 3.10 -4.61
N LYS A 51 -4.28 3.75 -3.72
CA LYS A 51 -5.74 3.87 -3.82
C LYS A 51 -6.14 4.56 -5.12
N SER A 52 -5.55 5.72 -5.43
CA SER A 52 -5.87 6.48 -6.64
C SER A 52 -5.61 5.68 -7.92
N LEU A 53 -4.52 4.92 -7.96
CA LEU A 53 -4.21 4.01 -9.08
C LEU A 53 -5.20 2.84 -9.21
N ILE A 54 -5.72 2.32 -8.10
CA ILE A 54 -6.68 1.20 -8.12
C ILE A 54 -8.05 1.63 -8.65
N ILE A 55 -8.48 2.85 -8.33
CA ILE A 55 -9.78 3.41 -8.75
C ILE A 55 -9.70 4.16 -10.08
N ASP A 56 -8.56 4.09 -10.76
CA ASP A 56 -8.29 4.78 -12.03
C ASP A 56 -8.62 6.28 -11.99
N GLU A 57 -8.36 6.92 -10.84
CA GLU A 57 -8.44 8.38 -10.75
C GLU A 57 -7.23 9.00 -11.46
N ASN A 58 -7.39 10.22 -11.99
CA ASN A 58 -6.31 10.92 -12.67
C ASN A 58 -5.10 11.16 -11.73
N VAL A 59 -4.13 10.24 -11.77
CA VAL A 59 -2.90 10.24 -10.95
C VAL A 59 -1.87 11.21 -11.50
N LEU A 60 -1.95 11.58 -12.79
CA LEU A 60 -1.01 12.50 -13.44
C LEU A 60 -1.10 13.90 -12.82
N ASP A 61 -2.31 14.36 -12.50
CA ASP A 61 -2.53 15.68 -11.92
C ASP A 61 -2.30 15.74 -10.39
N LYS A 62 -2.26 14.58 -9.73
CA LYS A 62 -2.23 14.51 -8.25
C LYS A 62 -0.86 14.25 -7.66
N TYR A 63 0.03 13.55 -8.37
CA TYR A 63 1.32 13.12 -7.82
C TYR A 63 2.44 13.27 -8.83
N THR A 64 3.64 13.66 -8.39
CA THR A 64 4.84 13.71 -9.25
C THR A 64 5.48 12.33 -9.42
N LYS A 65 6.35 12.17 -10.41
CA LYS A 65 7.10 10.93 -10.63
C LYS A 65 7.96 10.56 -9.41
N GLU A 66 8.57 11.56 -8.78
CA GLU A 66 9.38 11.41 -7.56
C GLU A 66 8.51 10.89 -6.40
N GLU A 67 7.29 11.40 -6.24
CA GLU A 67 6.38 10.92 -5.19
C GLU A 67 5.95 9.46 -5.40
N LEU A 68 5.79 9.03 -6.66
CA LEU A 68 5.54 7.63 -6.98
C LEU A 68 6.75 6.76 -6.63
N ILE A 69 7.97 7.20 -6.96
CA ILE A 69 9.21 6.49 -6.61
C ILE A 69 9.36 6.38 -5.09
N GLU A 70 9.12 7.47 -4.36
CA GLU A 70 9.14 7.50 -2.90
C GLU A 70 8.12 6.54 -2.29
N ALA A 71 6.95 6.37 -2.92
CA ALA A 71 5.90 5.45 -2.46
C ALA A 71 6.30 3.98 -2.53
N LEU A 72 7.24 3.59 -3.41
CA LEU A 72 7.70 2.19 -3.51
C LEU A 72 8.38 1.70 -2.22
N ARG A 73 9.07 2.59 -1.49
CA ARG A 73 9.79 2.26 -0.26
C ARG A 73 8.86 1.79 0.87
N PRO A 74 7.84 2.56 1.30
CA PRO A 74 6.90 2.10 2.33
C PRO A 74 6.10 0.88 1.89
N VAL A 75 5.69 0.76 0.62
CA VAL A 75 4.97 -0.42 0.12
C VAL A 75 5.85 -1.67 0.24
N SER A 76 7.09 -1.62 -0.25
CA SER A 76 8.04 -2.73 -0.14
C SER A 76 8.38 -3.09 1.31
N SER A 77 8.45 -2.09 2.20
CA SER A 77 8.65 -2.33 3.63
C SER A 77 7.46 -3.07 4.26
N ILE A 78 6.23 -2.75 3.87
CA ILE A 78 5.04 -3.44 4.36
C ILE A 78 5.06 -4.90 3.89
N ILE A 79 5.34 -5.16 2.60
CA ILE A 79 5.47 -6.52 2.05
C ILE A 79 6.44 -7.35 2.89
N SER A 80 7.70 -6.91 3.00
CA SER A 80 8.74 -7.68 3.70
C SER A 80 8.40 -7.96 5.17
N LYS A 81 7.76 -7.00 5.87
CA LYS A 81 7.35 -7.19 7.26
C LYS A 81 6.17 -8.15 7.38
N CYS A 82 5.22 -8.08 6.47
CA CYS A 82 4.04 -8.93 6.49
C CYS A 82 4.37 -10.36 6.07
N GLU A 83 5.27 -10.59 5.12
CA GLU A 83 5.79 -11.93 4.78
C GLU A 83 6.46 -12.58 5.99
N LYS A 84 7.39 -11.86 6.64
CA LYS A 84 8.04 -12.34 7.87
C LYS A 84 7.05 -12.61 9.01
N ALA A 85 5.98 -11.83 9.10
CA ALA A 85 4.94 -12.05 10.11
C ALA A 85 4.05 -13.24 9.75
N GLN A 86 3.71 -13.44 8.48
CA GLN A 86 2.88 -14.53 7.99
C GLN A 86 3.49 -15.89 8.33
N LEU A 87 4.82 -16.04 8.18
CA LEU A 87 5.55 -17.27 8.51
C LEU A 87 5.42 -17.73 9.97
N LYS A 88 4.94 -16.85 10.87
CA LYS A 88 4.71 -17.19 12.28
C LYS A 88 3.36 -17.85 12.54
N PHE A 89 2.50 -17.97 11.52
CA PHE A 89 1.15 -18.49 11.65
C PHE A 89 0.96 -19.65 10.68
N ALA A 90 0.30 -20.72 11.15
CA ALA A 90 -0.03 -21.85 10.31
C ALA A 90 -1.00 -21.45 9.19
N ASP A 91 -0.86 -22.12 8.05
CA ASP A 91 -1.78 -22.01 6.93
C ASP A 91 -3.23 -22.31 7.38
N GLY A 92 -4.19 -21.59 6.79
CA GLY A 92 -5.60 -21.69 7.15
C GLY A 92 -6.02 -20.89 8.40
N THR A 93 -5.08 -20.38 9.20
CA THR A 93 -5.44 -19.49 10.32
C THR A 93 -5.94 -18.11 9.84
N SER A 94 -6.74 -17.44 10.67
CA SER A 94 -7.23 -16.08 10.38
C SER A 94 -6.08 -15.09 10.23
N HIS A 95 -5.03 -15.21 11.05
CA HIS A 95 -3.83 -14.38 10.95
C HIS A 95 -3.06 -14.63 9.65
N HIS A 96 -2.83 -15.89 9.28
CA HIS A 96 -2.19 -16.23 8.02
C HIS A 96 -2.96 -15.67 6.82
N THR A 97 -4.28 -15.89 6.77
CA THR A 97 -5.16 -15.40 5.70
C THR A 97 -5.14 -13.87 5.61
N ARG A 98 -5.18 -13.18 6.76
CA ARG A 98 -5.09 -11.72 6.80
C ARG A 98 -3.76 -11.20 6.23
N PHE A 99 -2.63 -11.81 6.57
CA PHE A 99 -1.34 -11.42 5.99
C PHE A 99 -1.28 -11.73 4.51
N LYS A 100 -1.79 -12.88 4.06
CA LYS A 100 -1.89 -13.24 2.64
C LYS A 100 -2.63 -12.16 1.84
N ASN A 101 -3.80 -11.72 2.31
CA ASN A 101 -4.58 -10.68 1.64
C ASN A 101 -3.85 -9.34 1.62
N LEU A 102 -3.19 -8.98 2.72
CA LEU A 102 -2.41 -7.76 2.81
C LEU A 102 -1.21 -7.77 1.86
N ILE A 103 -0.45 -8.85 1.84
CA ILE A 103 0.70 -9.03 0.94
C ILE A 103 0.25 -8.95 -0.52
N LYS A 104 -0.82 -9.65 -0.89
CA LYS A 104 -1.39 -9.59 -2.25
C LYS A 104 -1.75 -8.15 -2.64
N ALA A 105 -2.48 -7.43 -1.78
CA ALA A 105 -2.85 -6.05 -2.04
C ALA A 105 -1.64 -5.12 -2.20
N MET A 106 -0.59 -5.32 -1.40
CA MET A 106 0.64 -4.53 -1.50
C MET A 106 1.44 -4.83 -2.76
N TYR A 107 1.45 -6.08 -3.24
CA TYR A 107 2.07 -6.42 -4.53
C TYR A 107 1.33 -5.79 -5.71
N ILE A 108 0.00 -5.82 -5.70
CA ILE A 108 -0.81 -5.14 -6.72
C ILE A 108 -0.52 -3.64 -6.70
N SER A 109 -0.56 -3.03 -5.51
CA SER A 109 -0.23 -1.61 -5.32
C SER A 109 1.17 -1.25 -5.83
N LYS A 110 2.18 -2.06 -5.48
CA LYS A 110 3.56 -1.86 -5.94
C LYS A 110 3.65 -1.92 -7.46
N SER A 111 3.00 -2.90 -8.06
CA SER A 111 3.01 -3.08 -9.51
C SER A 111 2.36 -1.89 -10.22
N LEU A 112 1.19 -1.42 -9.76
CA LEU A 112 0.52 -0.27 -10.35
C LEU A 112 1.38 1.00 -10.26
N ILE A 113 2.05 1.21 -9.12
CA ILE A 113 2.97 2.34 -8.96
C ILE A 113 4.15 2.22 -9.93
N THR A 114 4.75 1.03 -10.07
CA THR A 114 5.86 0.81 -11.01
C THR A 114 5.42 1.02 -12.45
N ASP A 115 4.26 0.49 -12.84
CA ASP A 115 3.71 0.65 -14.19
C ASP A 115 3.49 2.15 -14.51
N GLU A 116 2.96 2.92 -13.54
CA GLU A 116 2.77 4.37 -13.70
C GLU A 116 4.10 5.14 -13.80
N ILE A 117 5.12 4.78 -13.01
CA ILE A 117 6.46 5.38 -13.13
C ILE A 117 7.03 5.12 -14.52
N SER A 118 6.86 3.90 -15.05
CA SER A 118 7.34 3.52 -16.38
C SER A 118 6.61 4.24 -17.51
N LYS A 119 5.31 4.53 -17.37
CA LYS A 119 4.54 5.33 -18.35
C LYS A 119 5.03 6.79 -18.42
N ARG A 120 5.59 7.31 -17.34
CA ARG A 120 6.21 8.64 -17.25
C ARG A 120 7.71 8.61 -17.58
N GLY A 121 8.18 7.49 -18.11
CA GLY A 121 9.55 7.18 -18.50
C GLY A 121 9.99 7.93 -19.74
#